data_AF-A0A8X7U494-F1
#
_entry.id   AF-A0A8X7U494-F1
#
_cell.length_a   1.000
_cell.length_b   1.000
_cell.length_c   1.000
_cell.angle_alpha   90.00
_cell.angle_beta   90.00
_cell.angle_gamma   90.00
#
_symmetry.space_group_name_H-M   'P 1'
#
loop_
_entity.id
_entity.type
_entity.pdbx_description
1 polymer ?
#
loop_
_entity_poly.entity_id
_entity_poly.type
_entity_poly.pdbx_seq_one_letter_code
_entity_poly.pdbx_strand_id
1 'polypeptide(L)' 'MGAAYGTAKSGVGVASMGVMRPELVMKSIVPVVMAGVLGIYGYCCYHQYGINPKAKSYYLFD' A
#
# COMPACT_ATOMS: atom_id res chain seq x y z
N MET A 1 5.94 -5.28 -7.35
CA MET A 1 4.78 -6.14 -7.65
C MET A 1 3.84 -6.36 -6.46
N GLY A 2 4.31 -6.36 -5.21
CA GLY A 2 3.46 -6.65 -4.03
C GLY A 2 2.26 -5.70 -3.83
N ALA A 3 2.48 -4.39 -3.81
CA ALA A 3 1.41 -3.42 -3.56
C ALA A 3 0.32 -3.41 -4.65
N ALA A 4 0.71 -3.40 -5.93
CA ALA A 4 -0.25 -3.43 -7.04
C ALA A 4 -1.10 -4.70 -7.07
N TYR A 5 -0.49 -5.87 -6.80
CA TYR A 5 -1.22 -7.15 -6.76
C TYR A 5 -2.13 -7.25 -5.53
N GLY A 6 -1.68 -6.75 -4.37
CA GLY A 6 -2.49 -6.63 -3.17
C GLY A 6 -3.71 -5.73 -3.38
N THR A 7 -3.52 -4.56 -3.99
CA THR A 7 -4.60 -3.63 -4.33
C THR A 7 -5.56 -4.22 -5.35
N ALA A 8 -5.07 -4.93 -6.38
CA ALA A 8 -5.94 -5.57 -7.37
C ALA A 8 -6.86 -6.63 -6.74
N LYS A 9 -6.31 -7.54 -5.92
CA LYS A 9 -7.13 -8.57 -5.24
C LYS A 9 -8.08 -7.97 -4.21
N SER A 10 -7.64 -6.94 -3.48
CA SER A 10 -8.49 -6.23 -2.52
C SER A 10 -9.64 -5.50 -3.23
N GLY A 11 -9.37 -4.88 -4.38
CA GLY A 11 -10.36 -4.18 -5.19
C GLY A 11 -11.46 -5.10 -5.74
N VAL A 12 -11.13 -6.31 -6.18
CA VAL A 12 -12.13 -7.30 -6.63
C VAL A 12 -13.04 -7.73 -5.47
N GLY A 13 -12.46 -7.95 -4.28
CA GLY A 13 -13.24 -8.27 -3.07
C GLY A 13 -14.16 -7.14 -2.63
N VAL A 14 -13.67 -5.89 -2.67
CA VAL A 14 -14.47 -4.69 -2.33
C VAL A 14 -15.60 -4.47 -3.34
N ALA A 15 -15.35 -4.65 -4.64
CA ALA A 15 -16.37 -4.53 -5.68
C ALA A 15 -17.49 -5.58 -5.52
N SER A 16 -17.12 -6.82 -5.20
CA SER A 16 -18.11 -7.89 -4.94
C SER A 16 -18.89 -7.66 -3.63
N MET A 17 -18.21 -7.19 -2.58
CA MET A 17 -18.86 -6.83 -1.31
C MET A 17 -19.78 -5.61 -1.45
N GLY A 18 -19.47 -4.67 -2.34
CA GLY A 18 -20.29 -3.48 -2.60
C GLY A 18 -21.68 -3.76 -3.15
N VAL A 19 -21.83 -4.87 -3.89
CA VAL A 19 -23.13 -5.30 -4.43
C VAL A 19 -23.87 -6.19 -3.45
N MET A 20 -23.16 -7.06 -2.70
CA MET A 20 -23.80 -8.03 -1.79
C MET A 20 -24.12 -7.47 -0.41
N ARG A 21 -23.24 -6.66 0.19
CA ARG A 21 -23.41 -6.08 1.55
C ARG A 21 -22.68 -4.73 1.66
N PRO A 22 -23.34 -3.61 1.31
CA PRO A 22 -22.71 -2.28 1.27
C PRO A 22 -22.24 -1.79 2.64
N GLU A 23 -22.84 -2.23 3.74
CA GLU A 23 -22.45 -1.87 5.12
C GLU A 23 -21.03 -2.36 5.50
N LEU A 24 -20.55 -3.42 4.83
CA LEU A 24 -19.23 -3.99 5.09
C LEU A 24 -18.13 -3.38 4.19
N VAL A 25 -18.49 -2.61 3.16
CA VAL A 25 -17.57 -1.94 2.24
C VAL A 25 -16.65 -0.95 2.96
N MET A 26 -17.22 -0.19 3.89
CA MET A 26 -16.45 0.79 4.65
C MET A 26 -15.30 0.15 5.45
N LYS A 27 -15.51 -1.08 5.93
CA LYS A 27 -14.48 -1.85 6.64
C LYS A 27 -13.46 -2.49 5.70
N SER A 28 -13.83 -2.86 4.47
CA SER A 28 -12.92 -3.47 3.49
C SER A 28 -12.04 -2.47 2.73
N ILE A 29 -12.28 -1.16 2.87
CA ILE A 29 -11.40 -0.09 2.36
C ILE A 29 -10.10 0.04 3.18
N VAL A 30 -10.12 -0.29 4.47
CA VAL A 30 -8.95 -0.23 5.38
C VAL A 30 -7.70 -0.92 4.81
N PRO A 31 -7.76 -2.18 4.31
CA PRO A 31 -6.59 -2.83 3.70
C PRO A 31 -6.13 -2.16 2.39
N VAL A 32 -7.02 -1.53 1.62
CA VAL A 32 -6.67 -0.80 0.39
C VAL A 32 -5.85 0.44 0.73
N VAL A 33 -6.26 1.18 1.77
CA VAL A 33 -5.53 2.35 2.27
C VAL A 33 -4.15 1.94 2.78
N MET A 34 -4.06 0.83 3.51
CA MET A 34 -2.78 0.34 4.04
C MET A 34 -1.79 -0.07 2.94
N ALA A 35 -2.28 -0.66 1.85
CA ALA A 35 -1.46 -0.94 0.67
C ALA A 35 -0.97 0.34 -0.02
N GLY A 36 -1.80 1.39 -0.07
CA GLY A 36 -1.43 2.69 -0.65
C GLY A 36 -0.34 3.41 0.16
N VAL A 37 -0.49 3.44 1.48
CA VAL A 37 0.46 4.10 2.39
C VAL A 37 1.84 3.43 2.35
N LEU A 38 1.90 2.09 2.35
CA LEU A 38 3.16 1.35 2.18
C LEU A 38 3.83 1.64 0.82
N GLY A 39 3.04 1.85 -0.23
CA GLY A 39 3.54 2.24 -1.55
C GLY A 39 4.21 3.62 -1.55
N ILE A 40 3.61 4.59 -0.85
CA ILE A 40 4.18 5.94 -0.72
C ILE A 40 5.44 5.91 0.14
N TYR A 41 5.45 5.17 1.25
CA TYR A 41 6.67 5.01 2.07
C TYR A 41 7.82 4.39 1.26
N GLY A 42 7.55 3.35 0.47
CA GLY A 42 8.53 2.76 -0.43
C GLY A 42 9.03 3.73 -1.50
N TYR A 43 8.13 4.57 -2.04
CA TYR A 43 8.49 5.59 -3.02
C TYR A 43 9.35 6.71 -2.42
N CYS A 44 8.99 7.24 -1.27
CA CYS A 44 9.77 8.27 -0.57
C CYS A 44 11.18 7.77 -0.25
N CYS A 45 11.32 6.53 0.23
CA CYS A 45 12.62 5.91 0.42
C CYS A 45 13.39 5.80 -0.91
N TYR A 46 12.79 5.19 -1.93
CA TYR A 46 13.45 5.00 -3.23
C TYR A 46 13.91 6.32 -3.88
N HIS A 47 13.08 7.36 -3.81
CA HIS A 47 13.40 8.69 -4.34
C HIS A 47 14.62 9.30 -3.66
N GLN A 48 14.72 9.22 -2.33
CA GLN A 48 15.86 9.73 -1.58
C GLN A 48 17.16 8.99 -1.91
N TYR A 49 17.11 7.67 -2.06
CA TYR A 49 18.25 6.84 -2.43
C TYR A 49 18.67 7.00 -3.91
N GLY A 50 17.75 7.41 -4.80
CA GLY A 50 18.02 7.67 -6.22
C GLY A 50 18.79 8.95 -6.50
N ILE A 51 18.71 9.96 -5.61
CA ILE A 51 19.47 11.21 -5.71
C ILE A 51 20.76 11.16 -4.87
N ASN A 52 20.83 10.36 -3.80
CA ASN A 52 22.04 10.24 -2.99
C ASN A 52 22.26 8.80 -2.44
N PRO A 53 23.22 8.02 -2.98
CA PRO A 53 23.44 6.64 -2.58
C PRO A 53 24.08 6.45 -1.18
N LYS A 54 24.35 7.52 -0.41
CA LYS A 54 25.01 7.45 0.91
C LYS A 54 24.06 7.28 2.09
N ALA A 55 22.74 7.39 1.90
CA ALA A 55 21.77 7.34 3.02
C ALA A 55 21.46 5.92 3.55
N LYS A 56 22.01 4.85 2.94
CA LYS A 56 21.59 3.45 3.18
C LYS A 56 21.81 2.96 4.62
N SER A 57 22.53 3.69 5.45
CA SER A 57 23.03 3.18 6.73
C SER A 57 22.27 3.64 7.99
N TYR A 58 21.38 4.63 7.92
CA TYR A 58 20.84 5.27 9.14
C TYR A 58 19.41 4.85 9.55
N TYR A 59 18.74 3.96 8.81
CA TYR A 59 17.39 3.49 9.18
C TYR A 59 17.23 1.97 9.14
N LEU A 60 18.34 1.22 9.15
CA LEU A 60 18.36 -0.26 9.24
C LEU A 60 18.82 -0.77 10.62
N PHE A 61 18.99 0.13 11.59
CA PHE A 61 19.24 -0.15 13.01
C PHE A 61 18.62 0.98 13.85
N ASP A 62 17.31 0.93 14.05
CA ASP A 62 16.62 1.14 15.34
C ASP A 62 15.19 0.60 15.20
#